data_AF-A0A365K591-F1
#
_entry.id   AF-A0A365K591-F1
#
_cell.length_a   1.000
_cell.length_b   1.000
_cell.length_c   1.000
_cell.angle_alpha   90.00
_cell.angle_beta   90.00
_cell.angle_gamma   90.00
#
_symmetry.space_group_name_H-M   'P 1'
#
loop_
_entity.id
_entity.type
_entity.pdbx_description
1 polymer ?
#
loop_
_entity_poly.entity_id
_entity_poly.type
_entity_poly.pdbx_seq_one_letter_code
_entity_poly.pdbx_strand_id
1 'polypeptide(L)' 'MNKFSYKSRLLYFGLLGFFSLGFFLLQLYSVMNSDSGIGSYVLLVLWALMIAFGVGGLFFTMKTNKERRGK' A
#
# COMPACT_ATOMS: atom_id res chain seq x y z
N MET A 1 -10.46 -0.81 -24.86
CA MET A 1 -9.46 -0.86 -23.76
C MET A 1 -9.55 -2.22 -23.09
N ASN A 2 -8.48 -3.04 -23.18
CA ASN A 2 -8.45 -4.38 -22.58
C ASN A 2 -8.85 -4.30 -21.10
N LYS A 3 -9.88 -5.06 -20.73
CA LYS A 3 -10.39 -5.13 -19.35
C LYS A 3 -9.22 -5.52 -18.45
N PHE A 4 -8.73 -4.56 -17.65
CA PHE A 4 -7.61 -4.77 -16.75
C PHE A 4 -7.91 -6.01 -15.90
N SER A 5 -7.16 -7.09 -16.13
CA SER A 5 -7.47 -8.40 -15.55
C SER A 5 -7.41 -8.30 -14.03
N TYR A 6 -8.27 -9.05 -13.35
CA TYR A 6 -8.30 -9.13 -11.89
C TYR A 6 -6.91 -9.37 -11.30
N LYS A 7 -6.13 -10.26 -11.94
CA LYS A 7 -4.74 -10.56 -11.56
C LYS A 7 -3.83 -9.33 -11.66
N SER A 8 -3.99 -8.52 -12.70
CA SER A 8 -3.21 -7.29 -12.90
C SER A 8 -3.53 -6.25 -11.85
N ARG A 9 -4.80 -6.08 -11.44
CA ARG A 9 -5.17 -5.16 -10.34
C ARG A 9 -4.59 -5.61 -9.00
N LEU A 10 -4.70 -6.91 -8.71
CA LEU A 10 -4.15 -7.49 -7.48
C LEU A 10 -2.62 -7.29 -7.41
N LEU A 11 -1.91 -7.58 -8.50
CA LEU A 11 -0.47 -7.33 -8.58
C LEU A 11 -0.14 -5.85 -8.42
N TYR A 12 -0.91 -4.94 -9.03
CA TYR A 12 -0.66 -3.51 -8.94
C TYR A 12 -0.79 -2.98 -7.50
N PHE A 13 -1.91 -3.29 -6.83
CA PHE A 13 -2.11 -2.90 -5.42
C PHE A 13 -1.15 -3.65 -4.49
N GLY A 14 -0.78 -4.89 -4.82
CA GLY A 14 0.21 -5.67 -4.08
C GLY A 14 1.60 -5.08 -4.13
N LEU A 15 2.10 -4.75 -5.32
CA LEU A 15 3.37 -4.07 -5.51
C LEU A 15 3.38 -2.71 -4.83
N LEU A 16 2.31 -1.92 -4.99
CA LEU A 16 2.18 -0.62 -4.36
C LEU A 16 2.24 -0.73 -2.83
N GLY A 17 1.45 -1.63 -2.24
CA GLY A 17 1.49 -1.88 -0.80
C GLY A 17 2.85 -2.37 -0.30
N PHE A 18 3.49 -3.28 -1.04
CA PHE A 18 4.80 -3.83 -0.67
C PHE A 18 5.90 -2.77 -0.68
N PHE A 19 6.01 -1.99 -1.77
CA PHE A 19 7.01 -0.93 -1.85
C PHE A 19 6.74 0.18 -0.84
N SER A 20 5.49 0.62 -0.68
CA SER A 20 5.13 1.62 0.33
C SER A 20 5.44 1.14 1.76
N LEU A 21 5.25 -0.15 2.06
CA LEU A 21 5.63 -0.73 3.34
C LEU A 21 7.14 -0.67 3.58
N GLY A 22 7.94 -1.01 2.56
CA GLY A 22 9.40 -0.92 2.65
C GLY A 22 9.89 0.49 2.95
N PHE A 23 9.39 1.50 2.23
CA PHE A 23 9.74 2.90 2.49
C PHE A 23 9.25 3.40 3.84
N PHE A 24 8.06 2.99 4.28
CA PHE A 24 7.57 3.32 5.61
C PHE A 24 8.49 2.78 6.71
N LEU A 25 8.92 1.52 6.62
CA LEU A 25 9.81 0.92 7.61
C LEU A 25 11.17 1.60 7.64
N LEU A 26 11.73 1.94 6.48
CA LEU A 26 12.97 2.72 6.40
C LEU A 26 12.80 4.12 7.01
N GLN A 27 11.68 4.78 6.75
CA GLN A 27 11.37 6.09 7.33
C GLN A 27 11.18 6.00 8.85
N LEU A 28 10.48 4.96 9.32
CA LEU A 28 10.27 4.70 10.75
C LEU A 28 11.60 4.45 11.47
N TYR A 29 12.46 3.62 10.87
CA TYR A 29 13.81 3.39 11.40
C TYR A 29 14.62 4.69 11.46
N SER A 30 14.57 5.50 10.41
CA SER A 30 15.24 6.80 10.37
C SER A 30 14.73 7.73 11.49
N VAL A 31 13.42 7.81 11.69
CA VAL A 31 12.80 8.62 12.75
C VAL A 31 13.18 8.14 14.15
N MET A 32 13.23 6.82 14.37
CA MET A 32 13.57 6.26 15.67
C MET A 32 15.05 6.36 16.04
N ASN A 33 15.95 6.37 15.05
CA ASN A 33 17.39 6.29 15.28
C ASN A 33 18.16 7.59 14.99
N SER A 34 17.47 8.64 14.52
CA SER A 34 18.10 9.92 14.17
C SER A 34 17.29 11.09 14.73
N ASP A 35 17.97 12.17 15.11
CA ASP A 35 17.34 13.47 15.38
C ASP A 35 16.68 13.98 14.10
N SER A 36 15.39 13.68 13.98
CA SER A 36 14.65 13.78 12.74
C SER A 36 13.70 14.97 12.81
N GLY A 37 13.83 15.88 11.83
CA GLY A 37 13.00 17.08 11.75
C GLY A 37 11.54 16.79 11.36
N ILE A 38 10.68 17.80 11.48
CA ILE A 38 9.23 17.75 11.16
C ILE A 38 8.94 17.14 9.79
N GLY A 39 9.77 17.41 8.77
CA GLY A 39 9.61 16.82 7.43
C GLY A 39 9.66 15.29 7.41
N SER A 40 10.46 14.69 8.30
CA SER A 40 10.57 13.23 8.41
C SER A 40 9.28 12.59 8.92
N TYR A 41 8.63 13.23 9.89
CA TYR A 41 7.32 12.80 10.42
C TYR A 41 6.21 12.95 9.38
N VAL A 42 6.23 14.03 8.59
CA VAL A 42 5.27 14.22 7.50
C VAL A 42 5.41 13.12 6.45
N LEU A 43 6.64 12.77 6.04
CA LEU A 43 6.88 11.64 5.14
C LEU A 43 6.38 10.33 5.72
N LEU A 44 6.58 10.09 7.01
CA LEU A 44 6.13 8.87 7.67
C LEU A 44 4.61 8.70 7.60
N VAL A 45 3.85 9.78 7.83
CA VAL A 45 2.39 9.79 7.69
C VAL A 45 1.95 9.57 6.24
N LEU A 46 2.63 10.20 5.28
CA LEU A 46 2.36 10.00 3.84
C LEU A 46 2.57 8.54 3.43
N TRP A 47 3.65 7.91 3.87
CA TRP A 47 3.90 6.49 3.61
C TRP A 47 2.85 5.59 4.28
N ALA A 48 2.43 5.90 5.50
CA ALA A 48 1.36 5.18 6.18
C ALA A 48 0.03 5.24 5.41
N LEU A 49 -0.33 6.42 4.88
CA LEU A 49 -1.50 6.58 4.00
C LEU A 49 -1.36 5.74 2.73
N MET A 50 -0.21 5.76 2.08
CA MET A 50 0.03 4.96 0.86
C MET A 50 -0.10 3.45 1.12
N ILE A 51 0.38 2.97 2.28
CA ILE A 51 0.17 1.57 2.71
C ILE A 51 -1.33 1.29 2.88
N ALA A 52 -2.06 2.18 3.56
CA ALA A 52 -3.50 2.01 3.77
C ALA A 52 -4.26 1.92 2.43
N PHE A 53 -3.88 2.72 1.43
CA PHE A 53 -4.42 2.62 0.06
C PHE A 53 -4.04 1.30 -0.64
N GLY A 54 -2.79 0.85 -0.51
CA GLY A 54 -2.34 -0.43 -1.09
C GLY A 54 -3.08 -1.63 -0.49
N VAL A 55 -3.15 -1.70 0.84
CA VAL A 55 -3.86 -2.75 1.58
C VAL A 55 -5.36 -2.68 1.35
N GLY A 56 -5.95 -1.48 1.37
CA GLY A 56 -7.37 -1.27 1.07
C GLY A 56 -7.74 -1.70 -0.34
N GLY A 57 -6.92 -1.35 -1.33
CA GLY A 57 -7.08 -1.77 -2.73
C GLY A 57 -6.98 -3.29 -2.92
N LEU A 58 -6.04 -3.94 -2.22
CA LEU A 58 -5.95 -5.40 -2.17
C LEU A 58 -7.20 -6.04 -1.56
N PHE A 59 -7.65 -5.54 -0.40
CA PHE A 59 -8.79 -6.10 0.31
C PHE A 59 -10.09 -5.93 -0.49
N PHE A 60 -10.30 -4.75 -1.08
CA PHE A 60 -11.42 -4.48 -1.98
C PHE A 60 -11.37 -5.44 -3.18
N THR A 61 -10.21 -5.57 -3.83
CA THR A 61 -10.03 -6.46 -4.98
C THR A 61 -10.39 -7.90 -4.59
N MET A 62 -9.83 -8.43 -3.50
CA MET A 62 -10.14 -9.77 -3.00
C MET A 62 -11.63 -9.98 -2.69
N LYS A 63 -12.28 -9.01 -2.02
CA LYS A 63 -13.71 -9.06 -1.72
C LYS A 63 -14.57 -9.13 -2.99
N THR A 64 -14.27 -8.30 -3.99
CA THR A 64 -15.04 -8.26 -5.25
C THR A 64 -14.95 -9.57 -6.05
N ASN A 65 -13.82 -10.28 -5.95
CA ASN A 65 -13.63 -11.56 -6.63
C ASN A 65 -14.26 -12.72 -5.87
N LYS A 66 -14.33 -12.63 -4.54
CA LYS A 66 -15.11 -13.58 -3.72
C LYS A 66 -16.60 -13.50 -4.08
N GLU A 67 -17.14 -12.29 -4.23
CA GLU A 67 -18.54 -12.07 -4.65
C GLU A 67 -18.82 -12.57 -6.07
N ARG A 68 -17.84 -12.51 -6.98
CA ARG A 68 -17.97 -13.04 -8.36
C ARG A 68 -17.83 -14.56 -8.48
N ARG A 69 -17.16 -15.23 -7.55
CA ARG A 69 -17.01 -16.70 -7.52
C ARG A 69 -18.08 -17.42 -6.69
N GLY A 70 -18.88 -16.67 -5.93
CA GLY A 70 -20.02 -17.19 -5.16
C GLY A 70 -21.38 -17.12 -5.89
N LYS A 71 -21.37 -16.72 -7.16
CA LYS A 71 -22.46 -16.93 -8.13
C LYS A 71 -21.96 -17.91 -9.19
#